data_AF-A0A3S5Y002-F1
#
_entry.id   AF-A0A3S5Y002-F1
#
_cell.length_a   1.000
_cell.length_b   1.000
_cell.length_c   1.000
_cell.angle_alpha   90.00
_cell.angle_beta   90.00
_cell.angle_gamma   90.00
#
_symmetry.space_group_name_H-M   'P 1'
#
loop_
_entity.id
_entity.type
_entity.pdbx_description
1 polymer ?
#
loop_
_entity_poly.entity_id
_entity_poly.type
_entity_poly.pdbx_seq_one_letter_code
_entity_poly.pdbx_strand_id
1 'polypeptide(L)'
;MENNTNIKPLPSWGIAILIIVFVLALIIACWGFFSGFNLKRKHSATSSSIVWNELFLNKKAIKFGQSFDINHGIFALTFAKVEKNDFFLPIYIFAADDFEHESKELVLKIVENEFETINNYMKENKKTVKEIFFVQLEEMNSKVKKEEWIKLTGSKNKGFNT
;
A
#
# COMPACT_ATOMS: atom_id res chain seq x y z
N MET A 1 25.33 -36.30 -55.70
CA MET A 1 24.95 -37.44 -54.84
C MET A 1 26.27 -38.13 -54.53
N GLU A 2 26.79 -38.17 -53.31
CA GLU A 2 26.18 -38.59 -52.04
C GLU A 2 26.78 -37.76 -50.88
N ASN A 3 25.95 -37.31 -49.93
CA ASN A 3 26.41 -36.66 -48.72
C ASN A 3 26.33 -37.70 -47.58
N ASN A 4 27.41 -38.49 -47.43
CA ASN A 4 27.49 -39.52 -46.39
C ASN A 4 27.89 -38.89 -45.05
N THR A 5 26.93 -38.33 -44.32
CA THR A 5 27.11 -38.08 -42.88
C THR A 5 27.08 -39.43 -42.15
N ASN A 6 28.25 -40.07 -42.11
CA ASN A 6 28.48 -41.31 -41.39
C ASN A 6 28.54 -41.00 -39.87
N ILE A 7 27.36 -40.81 -39.28
CA ILE A 7 27.21 -40.63 -37.84
C ILE A 7 27.40 -42.00 -37.22
N LYS A 8 28.62 -42.30 -36.76
CA LYS A 8 28.87 -43.49 -35.96
C LYS A 8 27.97 -43.42 -34.71
N PRO A 9 27.11 -44.42 -34.46
CA PRO A 9 26.26 -44.40 -33.29
C PRO A 9 27.15 -44.36 -32.05
N LEU A 10 26.84 -43.46 -31.12
CA LEU A 10 27.48 -43.46 -29.82
C LEU A 10 27.29 -44.85 -29.20
N PRO A 11 28.34 -45.43 -28.60
CA PRO A 11 28.19 -46.75 -28.02
C PRO A 11 27.15 -46.70 -26.90
N SER A 12 26.33 -47.74 -26.79
CA SER A 12 25.11 -47.74 -25.95
C SER A 12 25.35 -47.36 -24.48
N TRP A 13 26.56 -47.63 -23.97
CA TRP A 13 26.98 -47.21 -22.63
C TRP A 13 27.12 -45.69 -22.48
N GLY A 14 27.58 -44.98 -23.52
CA GLY A 14 27.69 -43.52 -23.53
C GLY A 14 26.32 -42.83 -23.55
N ILE A 15 25.35 -43.42 -24.26
CA ILE A 15 23.96 -42.96 -24.27
C ILE A 15 23.32 -43.15 -22.89
N ALA A 16 23.57 -44.29 -22.24
CA ALA A 16 23.08 -44.55 -20.88
C ALA A 16 23.63 -43.55 -19.85
N ILE A 17 24.91 -43.20 -19.92
CA ILE A 17 25.52 -42.19 -19.04
C ILE A 17 24.89 -40.81 -19.26
N LEU A 18 24.67 -40.41 -20.51
CA LEU A 18 24.03 -39.13 -20.86
C LEU A 18 22.62 -39.00 -20.27
N ILE A 19 21.84 -40.09 -20.33
CA ILE A 19 20.49 -40.13 -19.75
C ILE A 19 20.54 -39.95 -18.24
N ILE A 20 21.48 -40.63 -17.55
CA ILE A 20 21.63 -40.53 -16.10
C ILE A 20 22.01 -39.10 -15.69
N VAL A 21 22.97 -38.48 -16.38
CA VAL A 21 23.39 -37.09 -16.12
C VAL A 21 22.24 -36.12 -16.36
N PHE A 22 21.44 -36.33 -17.41
CA PHE A 22 20.26 -35.51 -17.70
C PHE A 22 19.20 -35.61 -16.59
N VAL A 23 18.93 -36.82 -16.08
CA VAL A 23 17.99 -37.02 -14.96
C VAL A 23 18.48 -36.34 -13.69
N LEU A 24 19.78 -36.44 -13.36
CA LEU A 24 20.36 -35.75 -12.21
C LEU A 24 20.26 -34.23 -12.33
N ALA A 25 20.53 -33.67 -13.52
CA ALA A 25 20.38 -32.25 -13.78
C ALA A 25 18.92 -31.78 -13.64
N LEU A 26 17.96 -32.58 -14.09
CA LEU A 26 16.52 -32.33 -13.93
C LEU A 26 16.12 -32.27 -12.46
N ILE A 27 16.58 -33.19 -11.62
CA ILE A 27 16.27 -33.21 -10.19
C ILE A 27 16.80 -31.95 -9.50
N ILE A 28 18.05 -31.55 -9.81
CA ILE A 28 18.66 -30.33 -9.24
C ILE A 28 17.91 -29.08 -9.70
N ALA A 29 17.53 -28.99 -10.98
CA ALA A 29 16.76 -27.88 -11.51
C ALA A 29 15.36 -27.78 -10.89
N CYS A 30 14.66 -28.91 -10.73
CA CYS A 30 13.37 -28.97 -10.05
C CYS A 30 13.49 -28.56 -8.57
N TRP A 31 14.54 -28.97 -7.87
CA TRP A 31 14.78 -28.59 -6.48
C TRP A 31 15.09 -27.09 -6.33
N GLY A 32 15.92 -26.55 -7.22
CA GLY A 32 16.23 -25.12 -7.28
C GLY A 32 15.02 -24.26 -7.60
N PHE A 33 14.17 -24.70 -8.53
CA PHE A 33 12.92 -24.01 -8.88
C PHE A 33 11.92 -24.03 -7.72
N PHE A 34 11.70 -25.18 -7.07
CA PHE A 34 10.79 -25.26 -5.91
C PHE A 34 11.29 -24.47 -4.70
N SER A 35 12.61 -24.39 -4.50
CA SER A 35 13.21 -23.62 -3.40
C SER A 35 13.22 -22.10 -3.69
N GLY A 36 13.39 -21.69 -4.94
CA GLY A 36 13.43 -20.27 -5.35
C GLY A 36 12.07 -19.56 -5.30
N PHE A 37 10.97 -20.31 -5.49
CA PHE A 37 9.61 -19.76 -5.40
C PHE A 37 9.04 -19.74 -3.97
N ASN A 38 9.77 -20.31 -2.99
CA ASN A 38 9.42 -20.24 -1.57
C ASN A 38 10.17 -19.12 -0.83
N LEU A 39 10.57 -18.06 -1.53
CA LEU A 39 10.61 -16.73 -0.93
C LEU A 39 9.17 -16.38 -0.55
N LYS A 40 8.72 -16.92 0.59
CA LYS A 40 7.66 -16.30 1.38
C LYS A 40 8.11 -14.85 1.54
N ARG A 41 7.58 -13.96 0.70
CA ARG A 41 7.43 -12.56 1.10
C ARG A 41 6.87 -12.67 2.51
N LYS A 42 7.62 -12.17 3.49
CA LYS A 42 7.02 -11.85 4.78
C LYS A 42 5.93 -10.84 4.46
N HIS A 43 4.75 -11.34 4.16
CA HIS A 43 3.56 -10.56 4.00
C HIS A 43 3.13 -10.24 5.43
N SER A 44 3.85 -9.32 6.08
CA SER A 44 3.19 -8.45 7.04
C SER A 44 2.46 -7.37 6.23
N ALA A 45 1.60 -7.80 5.30
CA ALA A 45 0.56 -6.95 4.77
C ALA A 45 -0.55 -6.95 5.82
N THR A 46 -0.32 -6.22 6.90
CA THR A 46 -1.45 -5.72 7.67
C THR A 46 -2.20 -4.84 6.68
N SER A 47 -3.34 -5.33 6.18
CA SER A 47 -4.11 -4.58 5.17
C SER A 47 -4.36 -3.16 5.66
N SER A 48 -4.35 -2.19 4.74
CA SER A 48 -4.78 -0.81 5.00
C SER A 48 -6.09 -0.76 5.80
N SER A 49 -7.03 -1.68 5.52
CA SER A 49 -8.31 -1.80 6.23
C SER A 49 -8.20 -2.28 7.69
N ILE A 50 -7.25 -3.18 8.00
CA ILE A 50 -7.00 -3.63 9.38
C ILE A 50 -6.33 -2.51 10.16
N VAL A 51 -5.32 -1.86 9.57
CA VAL A 51 -4.64 -0.70 10.17
C VAL A 51 -5.62 0.45 10.42
N TRP A 52 -6.53 0.71 9.48
CA TRP A 52 -7.57 1.73 9.63
C TRP A 52 -8.54 1.40 10.78
N ASN A 53 -9.03 0.16 10.83
CA ASN A 53 -9.92 -0.28 11.90
C ASN A 53 -9.25 -0.26 13.27
N GLU A 54 -7.98 -0.65 13.39
CA GLU A 54 -7.25 -0.62 14.66
C GLU A 54 -6.95 0.82 15.12
N LEU A 55 -6.54 1.70 14.21
CA LEU A 55 -6.13 3.06 14.56
C LEU A 55 -7.31 3.99 14.87
N PHE A 56 -8.49 3.75 14.27
CA PHE A 56 -9.64 4.66 14.38
C PHE A 56 -10.87 4.08 15.07
N LEU A 57 -10.81 2.84 15.60
CA LEU A 57 -11.95 2.13 16.20
C LEU A 57 -12.76 2.97 17.21
N ASN A 58 -12.07 3.84 17.96
CA ASN A 58 -12.66 4.63 19.05
C ASN A 58 -12.55 6.15 18.81
N LYS A 59 -12.25 6.59 17.58
CA LYS A 59 -12.10 8.00 17.25
C LYS A 59 -13.39 8.53 16.61
N LYS A 60 -13.79 9.75 16.97
CA LYS A 60 -14.95 10.41 16.37
C LYS A 60 -14.62 10.72 14.92
N ALA A 61 -15.46 10.26 14.00
CA ALA A 61 -15.34 10.52 12.57
C ALA A 61 -16.58 11.25 12.07
N ILE A 62 -16.39 12.27 11.24
CA ILE A 62 -17.46 13.05 10.64
C ILE A 62 -17.24 13.19 9.14
N LYS A 63 -18.32 13.45 8.39
CA LYS A 63 -18.23 13.72 6.95
C LYS A 63 -17.84 15.17 6.70
N PHE A 64 -17.31 15.44 5.51
CA PHE A 64 -17.17 16.82 5.04
C PHE A 64 -18.49 17.60 5.16
N GLY A 65 -18.41 18.82 5.69
CA GLY A 65 -19.54 19.71 5.96
C GLY A 65 -20.21 19.50 7.31
N GLN A 66 -19.72 18.57 8.14
CA GLN A 66 -20.11 18.42 9.55
C GLN A 66 -19.05 19.02 10.47
N SER A 67 -19.43 19.25 11.73
CA SER A 67 -18.55 19.82 12.75
C SER A 67 -18.27 18.83 13.89
N PHE A 68 -17.12 19.00 14.53
CA PHE A 68 -16.80 18.36 15.81
C PHE A 68 -17.28 19.24 16.97
N ASP A 69 -17.43 18.64 18.16
CA ASP A 69 -17.77 19.42 19.36
C ASP A 69 -16.56 20.25 19.80
N ILE A 70 -15.36 19.74 19.53
CA ILE A 70 -14.08 20.40 19.77
C ILE A 70 -13.52 20.82 18.41
N ASN A 71 -13.51 22.12 18.15
CA ASN A 71 -13.11 22.71 16.86
C ASN A 71 -11.58 22.91 16.72
N HIS A 72 -10.77 22.28 17.56
CA HIS A 72 -9.31 22.37 17.51
C HIS A 72 -8.68 21.01 17.82
N GLY A 73 -7.41 20.86 17.48
CA GLY A 73 -6.64 19.66 17.78
C GLY A 73 -5.92 19.08 16.56
N ILE A 74 -5.82 17.76 16.54
CA ILE A 74 -5.17 17.00 15.46
C ILE A 74 -6.20 16.14 14.78
N PHE A 75 -6.23 16.21 13.45
CA PHE A 75 -7.22 15.55 12.63
C PHE A 75 -6.55 14.73 11.53
N ALA A 76 -7.25 13.69 11.10
CA ALA A 76 -6.93 12.94 9.90
C ALA A 76 -8.02 13.16 8.86
N LEU A 77 -7.64 13.55 7.65
CA LEU A 77 -8.47 13.41 6.46
C LEU A 77 -8.29 12.01 5.90
N THR A 78 -9.39 11.33 5.61
CA THR A 78 -9.40 10.01 4.98
C THR A 78 -10.62 9.82 4.08
N PHE A 79 -10.74 8.67 3.43
CA PHE A 79 -11.83 8.34 2.50
C PHE A 79 -12.61 7.12 2.98
N ALA A 80 -13.92 7.11 2.73
CA ALA A 80 -14.71 5.90 2.95
C ALA A 80 -14.29 4.76 2.01
N LYS A 81 -14.36 3.53 2.55
CA LYS A 81 -14.07 2.27 1.85
C LYS A 81 -12.66 2.25 1.25
N VAL A 82 -11.66 2.29 2.12
CA VAL A 82 -10.26 2.01 1.75
C VAL A 82 -10.16 0.55 1.29
N GLU A 83 -9.56 0.31 0.13
CA GLU A 83 -9.45 -1.04 -0.43
C GLU A 83 -8.49 -1.89 0.41
N LYS A 84 -8.93 -3.11 0.77
CA LYS A 84 -8.21 -4.00 1.70
C LYS A 84 -6.84 -4.46 1.23
N ASN A 85 -6.52 -4.33 -0.06
CA ASN A 85 -5.31 -4.92 -0.62
C ASN A 85 -4.19 -3.90 -0.86
N ASP A 86 -4.43 -2.62 -0.54
CA ASP A 86 -3.47 -1.57 -0.80
C ASP A 86 -2.44 -1.42 0.31
N PHE A 87 -1.19 -1.24 -0.12
CA PHE A 87 -0.09 -0.80 0.74
C PHE A 87 -0.20 0.69 1.11
N PHE A 88 -1.05 1.41 0.38
CA PHE A 88 -1.37 2.80 0.58
C PHE A 88 -2.52 2.95 1.58
N LEU A 89 -2.35 3.85 2.54
CA LEU A 89 -3.29 4.24 3.56
C LEU A 89 -3.65 5.72 3.32
N PRO A 90 -4.81 6.01 2.71
CA PRO A 90 -5.18 7.35 2.22
C PRO A 90 -5.54 8.26 3.40
N ILE A 91 -4.51 8.74 4.09
CA ILE A 91 -4.60 9.53 5.31
C ILE A 91 -3.69 10.74 5.18
N TYR A 92 -4.25 11.90 5.47
CA TYR A 92 -3.52 13.15 5.65
C TYR A 92 -3.74 13.66 7.07
N ILE A 93 -2.66 13.75 7.85
CA ILE A 93 -2.69 14.24 9.23
C ILE A 93 -2.36 15.73 9.23
N PHE A 94 -3.19 16.52 9.89
CA PHE A 94 -3.00 17.94 10.06
C PHE A 94 -3.39 18.38 11.47
N ALA A 95 -2.90 19.55 11.87
CA ALA A 95 -3.32 20.19 13.10
C ALA A 95 -4.11 21.45 12.72
N ALA A 96 -5.15 21.74 13.49
CA ALA A 96 -6.02 22.89 13.25
C ALA A 96 -6.37 23.56 14.58
N ASP A 97 -6.31 24.89 14.59
CA ASP A 97 -6.85 25.72 15.68
C ASP A 97 -8.33 26.07 15.44
N ASP A 98 -8.74 26.08 14.16
CA ASP A 98 -10.13 26.16 13.70
C ASP A 98 -10.37 25.09 12.63
N PHE A 99 -10.88 23.94 13.05
CA PHE A 99 -11.14 22.81 12.18
C PHE A 99 -12.17 23.16 11.09
N GLU A 100 -13.22 23.91 11.39
CA GLU A 100 -14.23 24.28 10.39
C GLU A 100 -13.66 25.13 9.26
N HIS A 101 -12.76 26.06 9.58
CA HIS A 101 -12.07 26.86 8.58
C HIS A 101 -11.04 26.03 7.81
N GLU A 102 -10.12 25.38 8.51
CA GLU A 102 -9.01 24.61 7.94
C GLU A 102 -9.50 23.45 7.06
N SER A 103 -10.55 22.74 7.49
CA SER A 103 -11.12 21.64 6.70
C SER A 103 -11.74 22.10 5.37
N LYS A 104 -12.38 23.29 5.36
CA LYS A 104 -12.93 23.89 4.13
C LYS A 104 -11.81 24.35 3.21
N GLU A 105 -10.79 25.02 3.75
CA GLU A 105 -9.62 25.46 2.98
C GLU A 105 -8.88 24.27 2.36
N LEU A 106 -8.66 23.20 3.14
CA LEU A 106 -8.03 21.99 2.65
C LEU A 106 -8.83 21.35 1.52
N VAL A 107 -10.15 21.26 1.65
CA VAL A 107 -11.02 20.73 0.58
C VAL A 107 -11.03 21.65 -0.64
N LEU A 108 -10.99 22.97 -0.47
CA LEU A 108 -10.86 23.92 -1.58
C LEU A 108 -9.58 23.65 -2.36
N LYS A 109 -8.44 23.52 -1.68
CA LYS A 109 -7.14 23.18 -2.29
C LYS A 109 -7.18 21.85 -3.04
N ILE A 110 -7.90 20.85 -2.52
CA ILE A 110 -8.14 19.59 -3.24
C ILE A 110 -8.96 19.84 -4.51
N VAL A 111 -10.02 20.64 -4.46
CA VAL A 111 -10.84 20.94 -5.66
C VAL A 111 -10.05 21.73 -6.70
N GLU A 112 -9.15 22.62 -6.27
CA GLU A 112 -8.29 23.45 -7.12
C GLU A 112 -7.07 22.71 -7.69
N ASN A 113 -6.89 21.41 -7.36
CA ASN A 113 -5.76 20.58 -7.74
C ASN A 113 -4.41 21.00 -7.13
N GLU A 114 -4.41 21.63 -5.97
CA GLU A 114 -3.18 21.97 -5.25
C GLU A 114 -2.62 20.81 -4.40
N PHE A 115 -3.40 19.75 -4.18
CA PHE A 115 -2.99 18.52 -3.48
C PHE A 115 -2.85 17.32 -4.43
N GLU A 116 -1.83 17.33 -5.29
CA GLU A 116 -1.63 16.34 -6.36
C GLU A 116 -1.82 14.88 -5.91
N THR A 117 -1.22 14.47 -4.79
CA THR A 117 -1.33 13.08 -4.29
C THR A 117 -2.77 12.69 -3.92
N ILE A 118 -3.51 13.59 -3.27
CA ILE A 118 -4.92 13.35 -2.90
C ILE A 118 -5.78 13.32 -4.17
N ASN A 119 -5.54 14.26 -5.09
CA ASN A 119 -6.26 14.38 -6.34
C ASN A 119 -6.09 13.15 -7.24
N ASN A 120 -4.85 12.65 -7.36
CA ASN A 120 -4.55 11.43 -8.11
C ASN A 120 -5.25 10.23 -7.48
N TYR A 121 -5.17 10.07 -6.16
CA TYR A 121 -5.88 9.01 -5.45
C TYR A 121 -7.40 9.08 -5.69
N MET A 122 -8.00 10.27 -5.61
CA MET A 122 -9.43 10.44 -5.87
C MET A 122 -9.81 10.06 -7.30
N LYS A 123 -8.99 10.44 -8.28
CA LYS A 123 -9.21 10.14 -9.70
C LYS A 123 -9.11 8.64 -9.98
N GLU A 124 -8.08 7.98 -9.48
CA GLU A 124 -7.85 6.53 -9.63
C GLU A 124 -8.98 5.71 -9.01
N ASN A 125 -9.46 6.14 -7.84
CA ASN A 125 -10.47 5.43 -7.06
C ASN A 125 -11.91 5.94 -7.30
N LYS A 126 -12.11 6.81 -8.30
CA LYS A 126 -13.41 7.43 -8.63
C LYS A 126 -14.13 8.04 -7.41
N LYS A 127 -13.35 8.67 -6.52
CA LYS A 127 -13.84 9.30 -5.28
C LYS A 127 -14.26 10.73 -5.53
N THR A 128 -15.24 11.16 -4.74
CA THR A 128 -15.72 12.55 -4.72
C THR A 128 -15.48 13.20 -3.36
N VAL A 129 -15.56 14.53 -3.29
CA VAL A 129 -15.42 15.30 -2.04
C VAL A 129 -16.41 14.84 -0.96
N LYS A 130 -17.59 14.34 -1.35
CA LYS A 130 -18.61 13.80 -0.43
C LYS A 130 -18.17 12.52 0.30
N GLU A 131 -17.14 11.85 -0.20
CA GLU A 131 -16.56 10.64 0.40
C GLU A 131 -15.37 10.94 1.31
N ILE A 132 -15.05 12.23 1.52
CA ILE A 132 -14.04 12.67 2.48
C ILE A 132 -14.62 12.62 3.89
N PHE A 133 -13.84 12.04 4.79
CA PHE A 133 -14.10 11.97 6.22
C PHE A 133 -12.96 12.61 6.99
N PHE A 134 -13.32 13.23 8.10
CA PHE A 134 -12.38 13.73 9.07
C PHE A 134 -12.49 12.90 10.34
N VAL A 135 -11.36 12.55 10.93
CA VAL A 135 -11.26 11.81 12.19
C VAL A 135 -10.50 12.67 13.18
N GLN A 136 -11.07 12.92 14.36
CA GLN A 136 -10.37 13.62 15.42
C GLN A 136 -9.41 12.66 16.13
N LEU A 137 -8.11 12.96 16.09
CA LEU A 137 -7.06 12.13 16.68
C LEU A 137 -6.75 12.57 18.11
N GLU A 138 -6.58 13.87 18.31
CA GLU A 138 -6.30 14.50 19.60
C GLU A 138 -7.11 15.78 19.72
N GLU A 139 -7.53 16.10 20.94
CA GLU A 139 -8.26 17.34 21.25
C GLU A 139 -7.30 18.54 21.35
N MET A 140 -6.02 18.31 21.67
CA MET A 140 -5.03 19.36 21.81
C MET A 140 -4.15 19.48 20.56
N ASN A 141 -3.98 20.70 20.05
CA ASN A 141 -3.02 20.97 18.99
C ASN A 141 -1.59 20.83 19.56
N SER A 142 -0.85 19.85 19.05
CA SER A 142 0.55 19.65 19.44
C SER A 142 1.35 19.15 18.26
N LYS A 143 2.40 19.91 17.91
CA LYS A 143 3.34 19.52 16.84
C LYS A 143 3.98 18.15 17.13
N VAL A 144 4.30 17.86 18.39
CA VAL A 144 4.89 16.59 18.80
C VAL A 144 3.93 15.44 18.55
N LYS A 145 2.67 15.59 19.01
CA LYS A 145 1.63 14.59 18.81
C LYS A 145 1.30 14.38 17.33
N LYS A 146 1.33 15.44 16.52
CA LYS A 146 1.12 15.35 15.08
C LYS A 146 2.19 14.47 14.42
N GLU A 147 3.47 14.69 14.76
CA GLU A 147 4.57 13.87 14.25
C GLU A 147 4.51 12.42 14.76
N GLU A 148 4.07 12.19 16.00
CA GLU A 148 3.80 10.84 16.52
C GLU A 148 2.74 10.12 15.67
N TRP A 149 1.64 10.80 15.35
CA TRP A 149 0.59 10.25 14.49
C TRP A 149 1.08 9.99 13.07
N ILE A 150 1.86 10.90 12.47
CA ILE A 150 2.46 10.71 11.13
C ILE A 150 3.35 9.46 11.10
N LYS A 151 4.17 9.26 12.15
CA LYS A 151 5.02 8.07 12.29
C LYS A 151 4.21 6.80 12.51
N LEU A 152 3.21 6.85 13.40
CA LEU A 152 2.37 5.70 13.77
C LEU A 152 1.56 5.18 12.57
N THR A 153 0.94 6.10 11.84
CA THR A 153 0.16 5.79 10.63
C THR A 153 1.05 5.52 9.41
N GLY A 154 2.33 5.93 9.46
CA GLY A 154 3.23 5.91 8.33
C GLY A 154 2.77 6.80 7.18
N SER A 155 1.96 7.82 7.44
CA SER A 155 1.30 8.64 6.41
C SER A 155 2.28 9.41 5.51
N LYS A 156 3.54 9.56 5.92
CA LYS A 156 4.60 10.12 5.07
C LYS A 156 5.08 9.19 3.96
N ASN A 157 5.08 7.88 4.22
CA ASN A 157 5.58 6.87 3.28
C ASN A 157 4.45 6.13 2.57
N LYS A 158 3.28 6.06 3.22
CA LYS A 158 2.13 5.26 2.79
C LYS A 158 0.85 6.08 2.72
N GLY A 159 0.88 7.39 2.91
CA GLY A 159 -0.31 8.24 2.88
C GLY A 159 -0.07 9.54 2.12
N PHE A 160 -0.76 10.60 2.54
CA PHE A 160 -0.75 11.89 1.84
C PHE A 160 0.18 12.92 2.45
N ASN A 161 0.77 12.66 3.63
CA ASN A 161 1.70 13.63 4.23
C ASN A 161 3.02 13.63 3.45
N THR A 162 3.59 14.80 3.16
CA THR A 162 4.89 14.95 2.49
C THR A 162 5.97 15.48 3.41
#